data_AF-A0A3P6RRN1-F1
#
_entry.id   AF-A0A3P6RRN1-F1
#
_cell.length_a   1.000
_cell.length_b   1.000
_cell.length_c   1.000
_cell.angle_alpha   90.00
_cell.angle_beta   90.00
_cell.angle_gamma   90.00
#
_symmetry.space_group_name_H-M   'P 1'
#
loop_
_entity.id
_entity.type
_entity.pdbx_description
1 polymer ?
#
loop_
_entity_poly.entity_id
_entity_poly.type
_entity_poly.pdbx_seq_one_letter_code
_entity_poly.pdbx_strand_id
1 'polypeptide(L)'
;MLKIGSKSEKVPVLRLHQITKPVISKCMREYVNIVTTPAVYLGIFVIYVGYLAFSIYGVTIINISLTVSKLFAADSPLLELDYYRVKYQLPAYSMATVFVSNPGNLSDPHRLRRINQYVSITLLVSYFKFD
;
A
#
# COMPACT_ATOMS: atom_id res chain seq x y z
N MET A 1 -6.61 69.96 -15.44
CA MET A 1 -7.40 69.24 -16.47
C MET A 1 -6.59 68.01 -16.93
N LEU A 2 -7.28 66.86 -17.01
CA LEU A 2 -6.96 65.62 -17.77
C LEU A 2 -5.61 64.90 -17.50
N LYS A 3 -5.58 63.76 -16.76
CA LYS A 3 -5.90 62.36 -17.18
C LYS A 3 -5.00 61.93 -18.35
N ILE A 4 -4.14 60.92 -18.30
CA ILE A 4 -4.32 59.45 -18.27
C ILE A 4 -2.85 58.93 -18.30
N GLY A 5 -2.34 57.88 -17.69
CA GLY A 5 -2.89 56.70 -17.03
C GLY A 5 -1.78 55.64 -17.08
N SER A 6 -1.58 54.95 -15.97
CA SER A 6 -0.98 53.62 -15.86
C SER A 6 0.33 53.37 -16.61
N LYS A 7 1.42 53.80 -15.99
CA LYS A 7 2.70 53.09 -16.04
C LYS A 7 2.52 51.73 -15.36
N SER A 8 1.93 50.75 -16.05
CA SER A 8 1.88 49.35 -15.60
C SER A 8 2.82 48.52 -16.47
N GLU A 9 4.05 48.38 -16.00
CA GLU A 9 4.64 47.08 -15.64
C GLU A 9 4.04 45.84 -16.33
N LYS A 10 4.05 45.77 -17.66
CA LYS A 10 3.62 44.59 -18.44
C LYS A 10 4.52 44.29 -19.64
N VAL A 11 5.81 44.64 -19.58
CA VAL A 11 6.74 44.50 -20.73
C VAL A 11 8.08 43.80 -20.42
N PRO A 12 8.12 42.73 -19.60
CA PRO A 12 9.15 41.69 -19.77
C PRO A 12 8.58 40.34 -20.22
N VAL A 13 7.37 39.99 -19.79
CA VAL A 13 6.71 38.70 -20.07
C VAL A 13 6.29 38.53 -21.54
N LEU A 14 5.87 39.61 -22.21
CA LEU A 14 5.39 39.55 -23.60
C LEU A 14 6.53 39.32 -24.61
N ARG A 15 7.71 39.90 -24.38
CA ARG A 15 8.90 39.68 -25.22
C ARG A 15 9.53 38.31 -25.00
N LEU A 16 9.60 37.85 -23.75
CA LEU A 16 10.00 36.48 -23.45
C LEU A 16 9.08 35.49 -24.17
N HIS A 17 7.77 35.64 -24.06
CA HIS A 17 6.81 34.77 -24.74
C HIS A 17 7.02 34.68 -26.28
N GLN A 18 7.43 35.77 -26.93
CA GLN A 18 7.70 35.79 -28.37
C GLN A 18 9.02 35.13 -28.76
N ILE A 19 10.05 35.23 -27.91
CA ILE A 19 11.38 34.61 -28.13
C ILE A 19 11.36 33.12 -27.75
N THR A 20 10.65 32.75 -26.69
CA THR A 20 10.58 31.35 -26.24
C THR A 20 9.64 30.52 -27.12
N LYS A 21 8.61 31.13 -27.74
CA LYS A 21 7.67 30.45 -28.66
C LYS A 21 8.35 29.67 -29.79
N PRO A 22 9.23 30.26 -30.62
CA PRO A 22 9.87 29.53 -31.72
C PRO A 22 10.80 28.43 -31.20
N VAL A 23 11.51 28.66 -30.10
CA VAL A 23 12.42 27.68 -29.48
C VAL A 23 11.65 26.49 -28.92
N ILE A 24 10.62 26.73 -28.10
CA ILE A 24 9.75 25.68 -27.55
C ILE A 24 9.07 24.91 -28.69
N SER A 25 8.58 25.60 -29.72
CA SER A 25 7.92 24.92 -30.84
C SER A 25 8.86 24.03 -31.65
N LYS A 26 10.15 24.36 -31.72
CA LYS A 26 11.17 23.53 -32.36
C LYS A 26 11.51 22.32 -31.50
N CYS A 27 11.77 22.53 -30.20
CA CYS A 27 12.01 21.44 -29.26
C CYS A 27 10.82 20.47 -29.17
N MET A 28 9.58 20.99 -29.15
CA MET A 28 8.36 20.18 -29.11
C MET A 28 8.20 19.34 -30.38
N ARG A 29 8.48 19.91 -31.55
CA ARG A 29 8.43 19.18 -32.83
C ARG A 29 9.46 18.06 -32.88
N GLU A 30 10.68 18.35 -32.44
CA GLU A 30 11.75 17.36 -32.40
C GLU A 30 11.41 16.20 -31.45
N TYR A 31 10.93 16.53 -30.24
CA TYR A 31 10.47 15.55 -29.26
C TYR A 31 9.32 14.69 -29.81
N VAL A 32 8.30 15.30 -30.42
CA VAL A 32 7.19 14.56 -31.02
C VAL A 32 7.67 13.65 -32.15
N ASN A 33 8.61 14.11 -32.98
CA ASN A 33 9.16 13.28 -34.06
C ASN A 33 9.92 12.05 -33.52
N ILE A 34 10.69 12.24 -32.45
CA ILE A 34 11.39 11.16 -31.75
C ILE A 34 10.38 10.18 -31.13
N VAL A 35 9.37 10.66 -30.41
CA VAL A 35 8.38 9.82 -29.72
C VAL A 35 7.44 9.10 -30.70
N THR A 36 7.14 9.71 -31.84
CA THR A 36 6.28 9.12 -32.89
C THR A 36 7.01 8.06 -33.72
N THR A 37 8.33 7.91 -33.54
CA THR A 37 9.09 6.84 -34.20
C THR A 37 8.61 5.49 -33.65
N PRO A 38 8.26 4.50 -34.52
CA PRO A 38 7.65 3.24 -34.09
C PRO A 38 8.53 2.43 -33.12
N ALA A 39 9.85 2.54 -33.24
CA ALA A 39 10.80 1.92 -32.31
C ALA A 39 10.71 2.49 -30.88
N VAL A 40 10.55 3.82 -30.76
CA VAL A 40 10.46 4.50 -29.46
C VAL A 40 9.12 4.21 -28.80
N TYR A 41 8.03 4.22 -29.56
CA TYR A 41 6.71 3.82 -29.09
C TYR A 41 6.70 2.42 -28.49
N LEU A 42 7.30 1.45 -29.20
CA LEU A 42 7.37 0.05 -28.75
C LEU A 42 8.25 -0.08 -27.51
N GLY A 43 9.36 0.67 -27.43
CA GLY A 43 10.21 0.73 -26.24
C GLY A 43 9.48 1.27 -25.00
N ILE A 44 8.74 2.38 -25.14
CA ILE A 44 7.92 2.94 -24.05
C ILE A 44 6.88 1.94 -23.58
N PHE A 45 6.21 1.24 -24.51
CA PHE A 45 5.22 0.22 -24.19
C PHE A 45 5.83 -0.94 -23.38
N VAL A 46 6.99 -1.45 -23.81
CA VAL A 46 7.70 -2.52 -23.09
C VAL A 46 8.15 -2.08 -21.70
N ILE A 47 8.70 -0.86 -21.57
CA ILE A 47 9.10 -0.29 -20.28
C ILE A 47 7.87 -0.15 -19.36
N TYR A 48 6.74 0.29 -19.90
CA TYR A 48 5.51 0.44 -19.12
C TYR A 48 4.96 -0.90 -18.61
N VAL A 49 4.95 -1.93 -19.47
CA VAL A 49 4.55 -3.29 -19.06
C VAL A 49 5.53 -3.85 -18.03
N GLY A 50 6.83 -3.66 -18.22
CA GLY A 50 7.86 -4.08 -17.26
C GLY A 50 7.71 -3.37 -15.91
N TYR A 51 7.43 -2.07 -15.93
CA TYR A 51 7.15 -1.28 -14.72
C TYR A 51 5.92 -1.79 -13.97
N LEU A 52 4.82 -2.06 -14.68
CA LEU A 52 3.61 -2.62 -14.09
C LEU A 52 3.85 -3.99 -13.47
N ALA A 53 4.55 -4.88 -14.18
CA ALA A 53 4.89 -6.21 -13.67
C ALA A 53 5.75 -6.12 -12.40
N PHE A 54 6.77 -5.26 -12.41
CA PHE A 54 7.61 -5.03 -11.23
C PHE A 54 6.83 -4.43 -10.06
N SER A 55 5.90 -3.50 -10.33
CA SER A 55 5.04 -2.90 -9.32
C SER A 55 4.13 -3.95 -8.66
N ILE A 56 3.46 -4.78 -9.46
CA ILE A 56 2.59 -5.86 -8.95
C ILE A 56 3.41 -6.87 -8.15
N TYR A 57 4.58 -7.25 -8.66
CA TYR A 57 5.49 -8.17 -7.98
C TYR A 57 5.96 -7.63 -6.62
N GLY A 58 6.36 -6.35 -6.57
CA GLY A 58 6.75 -5.67 -5.34
C GLY A 58 5.63 -5.62 -4.32
N VAL A 59 4.40 -5.28 -4.75
CA VAL A 59 3.22 -5.27 -3.87
C VAL A 59 2.91 -6.67 -3.32
N THR A 60 3.13 -7.72 -4.10
CA THR A 60 2.86 -9.10 -3.69
C THR A 60 3.88 -9.63 -2.67
N ILE A 61 5.12 -9.16 -2.69
CA ILE A 61 6.17 -9.56 -1.72
C ILE A 61 6.02 -8.85 -0.38
N ILE A 62 5.40 -7.66 -0.36
CA ILE A 62 5.16 -6.94 0.89
C ILE A 62 4.18 -7.73 1.72
N ASN A 63 4.73 -8.51 2.66
CA ASN A 63 3.96 -9.13 3.71
C ASN A 63 3.45 -7.99 4.58
N ILE A 64 2.13 -7.74 4.52
CA ILE A 64 1.42 -6.85 5.45
C ILE A 64 1.33 -7.60 6.78
N SER A 65 2.47 -7.90 7.38
CA SER A 65 2.52 -8.07 8.82
C SER A 65 2.58 -6.67 9.38
N LEU A 66 1.47 -6.22 9.98
CA LEU A 66 1.43 -5.06 10.88
C LEU A 66 2.26 -5.38 12.12
N THR A 67 3.57 -5.60 11.93
CA THR A 67 4.48 -5.84 13.03
C THR A 67 4.71 -4.48 13.66
N VAL A 68 4.27 -4.34 14.92
CA VAL A 68 4.40 -3.13 15.75
C VAL A 68 5.83 -2.59 15.75
N SER A 69 6.79 -3.46 15.44
CA SER A 69 8.19 -3.17 15.12
C SER A 69 8.46 -2.07 14.10
N LYS A 70 7.53 -1.77 13.18
CA LYS A 70 7.66 -0.64 12.23
C LYS A 70 7.15 0.69 12.79
N LEU A 71 6.44 0.66 13.92
CA LEU A 71 5.89 1.84 14.61
C LEU A 71 6.83 2.37 15.69
N PHE A 72 7.74 1.52 16.17
CA PHE A 72 8.77 1.89 17.15
C PHE A 72 10.09 2.25 16.44
N ALA A 73 10.88 3.14 17.05
CA ALA A 73 12.23 3.42 16.58
C ALA A 73 13.06 2.11 16.61
N ALA A 74 13.88 1.90 15.58
CA ALA A 74 14.63 0.64 15.39
C ALA A 74 15.52 0.28 16.60
N ASP A 75 15.99 1.27 17.36
CA ASP A 75 16.85 1.10 18.53
C ASP A 75 16.09 1.07 19.85
N SER A 76 14.76 0.92 19.83
CA SER A 76 13.97 0.89 21.06
C SER A 76 14.09 -0.47 21.76
N PRO A 77 14.38 -0.50 23.09
CA PRO A 77 14.34 -1.75 23.87
C PRO A 77 12.94 -2.38 23.90
N LEU A 78 11.90 -1.63 23.51
CA LEU A 78 10.54 -2.15 23.35
C LEU A 78 10.42 -3.13 22.17
N LEU A 79 11.31 -3.05 21.18
CA LEU A 79 11.32 -3.94 20.03
C LEU A 79 11.72 -5.36 20.42
N GLU A 80 12.74 -5.47 21.27
CA GLU A 80 13.23 -6.73 21.81
C GLU A 80 12.19 -7.35 22.77
N LEU A 81 11.54 -6.51 23.57
CA LEU A 81 10.47 -6.95 24.48
C LEU A 81 9.23 -7.44 23.71
N ASP A 82 8.87 -6.79 22.61
CA ASP A 82 7.81 -7.23 21.70
C ASP A 82 8.17 -8.55 21.00
N TYR A 83 9.43 -8.73 20.58
CA TYR A 83 9.92 -10.00 20.02
C TYR A 83 9.74 -11.16 21.01
N TYR A 84 10.14 -10.98 22.27
CA TYR A 84 9.97 -12.02 23.29
C TYR A 84 8.49 -12.27 23.63
N ARG A 85 7.66 -11.23 23.65
CA ARG A 85 6.21 -11.36 23.84
C ARG A 85 5.59 -12.18 22.71
N VAL A 86 5.89 -11.87 21.46
CA VAL A 86 5.34 -12.59 20.30
C VAL A 86 5.80 -14.04 20.28
N LYS A 87 7.08 -14.28 20.62
CA LYS A 87 7.67 -15.61 20.56
C LYS A 87 7.26 -16.53 21.70
N TYR A 88 7.15 -16.01 22.92
CA TYR A 88 6.96 -16.84 24.10
C TYR A 88 5.62 -16.61 24.81
N GLN A 89 5.05 -15.40 24.74
CA GLN A 89 3.81 -15.09 25.46
C GLN A 89 2.56 -15.32 24.61
N LEU A 90 2.55 -14.94 23.33
CA LEU A 90 1.37 -15.13 22.47
C LEU A 90 0.98 -16.60 22.26
N PRO A 91 1.90 -17.56 22.05
CA PRO A 91 1.52 -18.96 21.86
C PRO A 91 0.92 -19.60 23.12
N ALA A 92 1.47 -19.25 24.29
CA ALA A 92 1.12 -19.89 25.55
C ALA A 92 -0.02 -19.17 26.32
N TYR A 93 -0.20 -17.86 26.11
CA TYR A 93 -1.11 -17.03 26.91
C TYR A 93 -2.12 -16.21 26.08
N SER A 94 -2.18 -16.39 24.76
CA SER A 94 -3.23 -15.77 23.96
C SER A 94 -4.56 -16.51 24.15
N MET A 95 -5.49 -15.88 24.88
CA MET A 95 -6.83 -16.40 25.08
C MET A 95 -7.71 -16.06 23.87
N ALA A 96 -8.16 -17.07 23.12
CA ALA A 96 -9.16 -16.92 22.07
C ALA A 96 -10.57 -17.16 22.65
N THR A 97 -11.34 -16.09 22.81
CA THR A 97 -12.73 -16.19 23.30
C THR A 97 -13.70 -16.32 22.11
N VAL A 98 -14.34 -17.49 21.98
CA VAL A 98 -15.35 -17.72 20.94
C VAL A 98 -16.73 -17.48 21.53
N PHE A 99 -17.45 -16.49 21.02
CA PHE A 99 -18.83 -16.19 21.41
C PHE A 99 -19.82 -16.82 20.42
N VAL A 100 -20.71 -17.68 20.91
CA VAL A 100 -21.80 -18.25 20.11
C VAL A 100 -23.07 -17.44 20.38
N SER A 101 -23.48 -16.63 19.40
CA SER A 101 -24.62 -15.71 19.53
C SER A 101 -25.98 -16.40 19.58
N ASN A 102 -26.13 -17.60 19.00
CA ASN A 102 -27.37 -18.37 19.04
C ASN A 102 -27.09 -19.87 19.28
N PRO A 103 -26.97 -20.31 20.54
CA PRO A 103 -26.69 -21.71 20.86
C PRO A 103 -27.91 -22.64 20.62
N GLY A 104 -29.11 -22.07 20.46
CA GLY A 104 -30.40 -22.77 20.46
C GLY A 104 -30.62 -23.62 21.72
N ASN A 105 -31.27 -24.78 21.59
CA ASN A 105 -31.60 -25.63 22.74
C ASN A 105 -30.40 -26.48 23.19
N LEU A 106 -29.85 -26.12 24.36
CA LEU A 106 -28.73 -26.82 25.00
C LEU A 106 -29.17 -28.00 25.86
N SER A 107 -30.46 -28.27 26.01
CA SER A 107 -30.96 -29.45 26.71
C SER A 107 -31.07 -30.68 25.81
N ASP A 108 -30.89 -30.52 24.49
CA ASP A 108 -30.85 -31.63 23.54
C ASP A 108 -29.44 -32.27 23.51
N PRO A 109 -29.30 -33.54 23.91
CA PRO A 109 -28.00 -34.23 23.97
C PRO A 109 -27.31 -34.34 22.60
N HIS A 110 -28.05 -34.37 21.50
CA HIS A 110 -27.45 -34.42 20.15
C HIS A 110 -26.77 -33.09 19.76
N ARG A 111 -27.29 -31.96 20.25
CA ARG A 111 -26.76 -30.63 19.96
C ARG A 111 -25.57 -30.28 20.86
N LEU A 112 -25.67 -30.63 22.15
CA LEU A 112 -24.56 -30.54 23.10
C LEU A 112 -23.33 -31.27 22.58
N ARG A 113 -23.51 -32.50 22.08
CA ARG A 113 -22.40 -33.30 21.53
C ARG A 113 -21.73 -32.64 20.33
N ARG A 114 -22.51 -31.97 19.48
CA ARG A 114 -22.00 -31.27 18.30
C ARG A 114 -21.18 -30.03 18.66
N ILE A 115 -21.64 -29.25 19.64
CA ILE A 115 -20.90 -28.10 20.17
C ILE A 115 -19.59 -28.56 20.82
N ASN A 116 -19.64 -29.63 21.61
CA ASN A 116 -18.44 -30.20 22.23
C ASN A 116 -17.43 -30.72 21.19
N GLN A 117 -17.91 -31.27 20.06
CA GLN A 117 -17.05 -31.65 18.94
C GLN A 117 -16.36 -30.43 18.31
N TYR A 118 -17.09 -29.33 18.06
CA TYR A 118 -16.47 -28.11 17.54
C TYR A 118 -15.41 -27.54 18.48
N VAL A 119 -15.70 -27.47 19.78
CA VAL A 119 -14.73 -27.02 20.79
C VAL A 119 -13.50 -27.94 20.81
N SER A 120 -13.67 -29.26 20.79
CA SER A 120 -12.55 -30.20 20.78
C SER A 120 -11.64 -30.06 19.55
N ILE A 121 -12.23 -29.85 18.37
CA ILE A 121 -11.49 -29.66 17.12
C ILE A 121 -10.76 -28.32 17.15
N THR A 122 -11.40 -27.25 17.63
CA THR A 122 -10.77 -25.94 17.76
C THR A 122 -9.60 -25.97 18.75
N LEU A 123 -9.73 -26.67 19.89
CA LEU A 123 -8.62 -26.79 20.85
C LEU A 123 -7.45 -27.60 20.27
N LEU A 124 -7.72 -28.67 19.51
CA LEU A 124 -6.68 -29.49 18.88
C LEU A 124 -5.95 -28.73 17.76
N VAL A 125 -6.69 -28.02 16.91
CA VAL A 125 -6.10 -27.17 15.84
C VAL A 125 -5.27 -26.04 16.44
N SER A 126 -5.73 -25.41 17.53
CA SER A 126 -4.93 -24.41 18.23
C SER A 126 -3.64 -25.02 18.78
N TYR A 127 -3.70 -26.18 19.45
CA TYR A 127 -2.50 -26.84 19.98
C TYR A 127 -1.48 -27.18 18.88
N PHE A 128 -1.93 -27.70 17.74
CA PHE A 128 -1.08 -28.09 16.61
C PHE A 128 -0.54 -26.91 15.79
N LYS A 129 -1.16 -25.73 15.87
CA LYS A 129 -0.72 -24.51 15.17
C LYS A 129 0.43 -23.80 15.91
N PHE A 130 0.69 -24.17 17.16
CA PHE A 130 1.68 -23.53 18.05
C PHE A 130 2.91 -24.40 18.38
N ASP A 131 2.95 -25.67 17.95
CA ASP A 131 4.17 -26.49 17.82
C ASP A 131 4.83 -26.28 16.44
#